data_AF-A0A0F9U4H3-F1
#
_entry.id   AF-A0A0F9U4H3-F1
#
_cell.length_a   1.000
_cell.length_b   1.000
_cell.length_c   1.000
_cell.angle_alpha   90.00
_cell.angle_beta   90.00
_cell.angle_gamma   90.00
#
_symmetry.space_group_name_H-M   'P 1'
#
loop_
_entity.id
_entity.type
_entity.pdbx_description
1 polymer ?
#
loop_
_entity_poly.entity_id
_entity_poly.type
_entity_poly.pdbx_seq_one_letter_code
_entity_poly.pdbx_strand_id
1 'polypeptide(L)' 'MKIEVPNKKFEMMDLILPTLDLPDPCSIKIEIRDDSVFLYIGARDWQWDFGDERLVGCGTTVSPQGDKADE' A
#
# COMPACT_ATOMS: atom_id res chain seq x y z
N MET A 1 -1.86 0.44 10.51
CA MET A 1 -3.22 0.28 9.93
C MET A 1 -3.66 -1.17 10.11
N LYS A 2 -4.96 -1.44 10.22
CA LYS A 2 -5.53 -2.78 10.44
C LYS A 2 -6.61 -3.07 9.39
N ILE A 3 -6.51 -4.22 8.71
CA ILE A 3 -7.55 -4.75 7.82
C ILE A 3 -8.08 -6.06 8.43
N GLU A 4 -9.41 -6.20 8.52
CA GLU A 4 -10.09 -7.42 8.98
C GLU A 4 -10.79 -8.11 7.80
N VAL A 5 -10.47 -9.38 7.60
CA VAL A 5 -11.13 -10.33 6.69
C VAL A 5 -11.68 -11.45 7.60
N PRO A 6 -12.77 -12.17 7.30
CA PRO A 6 -13.34 -13.14 8.25
C PRO A 6 -12.27 -14.05 8.87
N ASN A 7 -12.07 -13.92 10.19
CA ASN A 7 -11.09 -14.63 11.03
C ASN A 7 -9.58 -14.36 10.81
N LYS A 8 -9.16 -13.30 10.08
CA LYS A 8 -7.73 -12.94 9.92
C LYS A 8 -7.47 -11.44 10.08
N LYS A 9 -6.30 -11.10 10.62
CA LYS A 9 -5.90 -9.72 10.94
C LYS A 9 -4.51 -9.43 10.37
N PHE A 10 -4.43 -8.49 9.44
CA PHE A 10 -3.16 -8.06 8.83
C PHE A 10 -2.71 -6.73 9.42
N GLU A 11 -1.48 -6.69 9.94
CA GLU A 11 -0.89 -5.52 10.57
C GLU A 11 0.53 -5.26 10.08
N MET A 12 0.91 -3.98 10.09
CA MET A 12 2.29 -3.55 9.88
C MET A 12 2.49 -2.12 10.42
N MET A 13 3.75 -1.75 10.63
CA MET A 13 4.17 -0.39 10.98
C MET A 13 4.86 0.26 9.78
N ASP A 14 4.22 1.26 9.18
CA ASP A 14 4.79 1.97 8.01
C ASP A 14 5.43 3.29 8.42
N LEU A 15 6.70 3.43 8.08
CA LEU A 15 7.46 4.66 8.32
C LEU A 15 7.48 5.60 7.10
N ILE A 16 6.99 5.15 5.95
CA ILE A 16 7.00 5.89 4.67
C ILE A 16 5.67 6.59 4.44
N LEU A 17 4.53 5.93 4.69
CA LEU A 17 3.19 6.49 4.47
C LEU A 17 3.02 7.88 5.10
N PRO A 18 3.46 8.15 6.34
CA PRO A 18 3.35 9.49 6.94
C PRO A 18 4.22 10.57 6.25
N THR A 19 5.20 10.16 5.45
CA THR A 19 6.10 11.08 4.73
C THR A 19 5.65 11.36 3.30
N LEU A 20 4.59 10.71 2.82
CA LEU A 20 4.06 10.92 1.48
C LEU A 20 3.12 12.12 1.45
N ASP A 21 3.25 12.92 0.39
CA ASP A 21 2.25 13.92 0.04
C ASP A 21 1.10 13.22 -0.68
N LEU A 22 -0.02 13.04 0.03
CA LEU A 22 -1.20 12.32 -0.48
C LEU A 22 -2.27 13.33 -0.88
N PRO A 23 -2.92 13.16 -2.05
CA PRO A 23 -4.02 14.03 -2.44
C PRO A 23 -5.20 13.90 -1.47
N ASP A 24 -6.01 14.96 -1.33
CA ASP A 24 -7.25 14.95 -0.56
C ASP A 24 -8.46 15.15 -1.50
N PRO A 25 -9.34 14.15 -1.69
CA PRO A 25 -9.35 12.83 -1.04
C PRO A 25 -8.28 11.87 -1.60
N CYS A 26 -7.71 11.04 -0.72
CA CYS A 26 -6.75 10.00 -1.10
C CYS A 26 -7.47 8.70 -1.48
N SER A 27 -7.05 8.07 -2.57
CA SER A 27 -7.59 6.77 -2.98
C SER A 27 -7.13 5.66 -2.03
N ILE A 28 -8.08 4.87 -1.53
CA ILE A 28 -7.83 3.68 -0.73
C ILE A 28 -8.49 2.49 -1.43
N LYS A 29 -7.72 1.43 -1.68
CA LYS A 29 -8.22 0.19 -2.31
C LYS A 29 -7.69 -1.01 -1.56
N ILE A 30 -8.56 -1.99 -1.34
CA ILE A 30 -8.18 -3.33 -0.89
C ILE A 30 -8.45 -4.30 -2.05
N GLU A 31 -7.51 -5.18 -2.33
CA GLU A 31 -7.65 -6.23 -3.32
C GLU A 31 -7.31 -7.58 -2.69
N ILE A 32 -8.18 -8.56 -2.87
CA ILE A 32 -7.95 -9.93 -2.40
C ILE A 32 -7.74 -10.78 -3.66
N ARG A 33 -6.58 -11.43 -3.73
CA ARG A 33 -6.25 -12.46 -4.73
C ARG A 33 -6.08 -13.78 -4.00
N ASP A 34 -6.03 -14.88 -4.76
CA ASP A 34 -6.02 -16.28 -4.27
C ASP A 34 -5.39 -16.44 -2.88
N ASP A 35 -4.10 -16.13 -2.74
CA ASP A 35 -3.34 -16.28 -1.48
C ASP A 35 -2.78 -14.96 -0.95
N SER A 36 -3.33 -13.81 -1.34
CA SER A 36 -2.78 -12.52 -0.92
C SER A 36 -3.81 -11.42 -0.74
N VAL A 37 -3.57 -10.60 0.28
CA VAL A 37 -4.29 -9.34 0.50
C VAL A 37 -3.38 -8.20 0.13
N PHE A 38 -3.91 -7.26 -0.65
CA PHE A 38 -3.24 -6.04 -1.03
C PHE A 38 -3.98 -4.83 -0.46
N LEU A 39 -3.23 -3.87 0.05
CA LEU A 39 -3.72 -2.54 0.41
C LEU A 39 -2.99 -1.52 -0.44
N TYR A 40 -3.74 -0.59 -1.02
CA TYR A 40 -3.22 0.56 -1.74
C TYR A 40 -3.74 1.83 -1.08
N ILE A 41 -2.85 2.77 -0.77
CA ILE A 41 -3.16 4.13 -0.30
C ILE A 41 -2.34 5.11 -1.13
N GLY A 42 -3.00 5.78 -2.07
CA GLY A 42 -2.33 6.66 -3.03
C GLY A 42 -1.19 5.93 -3.74
N ALA A 43 0.05 6.39 -3.51
CA ALA A 43 1.27 5.82 -4.09
C ALA A 43 1.86 4.63 -3.31
N ARG A 44 1.37 4.35 -2.10
CA ARG A 44 1.91 3.31 -1.20
C ARG A 44 1.09 2.03 -1.31
N ASP A 45 1.76 0.89 -1.40
CA ASP A 45 1.13 -0.43 -1.42
C ASP A 45 1.79 -1.42 -0.45
N TRP A 46 0.98 -2.39 -0.02
CA TRP A 46 1.39 -3.50 0.83
C TRP A 46 0.74 -4.79 0.36
N GLN A 47 1.45 -5.89 0.51
CA GLN A 47 0.99 -7.24 0.23
C GLN A 47 1.27 -8.14 1.43
N TRP A 48 0.25 -8.87 1.86
CA TRP A 48 0.36 -9.94 2.84
C TRP A 48 0.02 -11.28 2.22
N ASP A 49 0.72 -12.33 2.66
CA ASP A 49 0.35 -13.72 2.41
C ASP A 49 -0.84 -14.11 3.29
N PHE A 50 -1.84 -14.76 2.71
CA PHE A 50 -3.06 -15.14 3.44
C PHE A 50 -2.84 -16.34 4.35
N GLY A 51 -1.92 -17.24 4.00
CA GLY A 51 -1.63 -18.48 4.72
C GLY A 51 -1.02 -18.21 6.08
N ASP A 52 0.04 -17.41 6.14
CA ASP A 52 0.79 -17.13 7.37
C ASP A 52 0.68 -15.70 7.92
N GLU A 53 -0.16 -14.86 7.28
CA GLU A 53 -0.45 -13.47 7.69
C GLU A 53 0.77 -12.54 7.69
N ARG A 54 1.87 -12.91 7.02
CA ARG A 54 3.07 -12.10 6.95
C ARG A 54 3.02 -11.08 5.82
N LEU A 55 3.60 -9.92 6.10
CA LEU A 55 3.91 -8.92 5.08
C LEU A 55 5.01 -9.48 4.16
N VAL A 56 4.70 -9.65 2.88
CA VAL A 56 5.61 -10.21 1.86
C VAL A 56 6.10 -9.15 0.87
N GLY A 57 5.43 -8.01 0.78
CA GLY A 57 5.82 -6.93 -0.10
C GLY A 57 5.29 -5.57 0.36
N CYS A 58 6.04 -4.52 0.07
CA CYS A 58 5.55 -3.15 0.13
C CYS A 58 6.27 -2.29 -0.89
N GLY A 59 5.53 -1.39 -1.53
CA GLY A 59 6.01 -0.55 -2.62
C GLY A 59 5.59 0.90 -2.43
N THR A 60 6.36 1.81 -3.03
CA THR A 60 5.98 3.21 -3.17
C THR A 60 6.22 3.58 -4.60
N THR A 61 5.14 3.87 -5.33
CA THR A 61 5.24 4.36 -6.70
C THR A 61 5.68 5.82 -6.67
N VAL A 62 6.94 6.06 -7.04
CA VAL A 62 7.43 7.42 -7.27
C VAL A 62 7.25 7.74 -8.75
N SER A 63 6.40 8.70 -9.08
CA SER A 63 6.45 9.32 -10.40
C SER A 63 7.84 9.97 -10.54
N PRO A 64 8.52 9.86 -11.69
CA PRO A 64 9.68 10.70 -11.95
C PRO A 64 9.18 12.15 -11.78
N GLN A 65 9.67 12.85 -10.77
CA GLN A 65 9.47 14.30 -10.69
C GLN A 65 10.09 14.85 -11.96
N GLY A 66 9.25 15.46 -12.80
CA GLY A 66 9.62 15.87 -14.13
C GLY A 66 10.98 16.57 -14.12
N ASP A 67 11.95 15.95 -14.79
CA ASP A 67 12.98 16.70 -15.46
C ASP A 67 12.22 17.76 -16.27
N LYS A 68 12.35 19.03 -15.87
CA LYS A 68 11.87 20.12 -16.70
C LYS A 68 12.54 19.93 -18.05
N ALA A 69 11.75 19.54 -19.05
CA ALA A 69 12.12 19.77 -20.42
C ALA A 69 12.11 21.29 -20.58
N ASP A 70 13.29 21.89 -20.46
CA ASP A 70 13.52 23.24 -20.97
C ASP A 70 13.27 23.18 -22.48
N GLU A 71 12.19 23.81 -22.93
CA GLU A 71 11.93 24.17 -24.33
C GLU A 71 11.81 25.70 -24.44
#